data_AF-J1JNL0-F1
#
_entry.id   AF-J1JNL0-F1
#
_cell.length_a   1.000
_cell.length_b   1.000
_cell.length_c   1.000
_cell.angle_alpha   90.00
_cell.angle_beta   90.00
_cell.angle_gamma   90.00
#
_symmetry.space_group_name_H-M   'P 1'
#
loop_
_entity.id
_entity.type
_entity.pdbx_description
1 polymer ?
#
loop_
_entity_poly.entity_id
_entity_poly.type
_entity_poly.pdbx_seq_one_letter_code
_entity_poly.pdbx_strand_id
1 'polypeptide(L)'
;MRTKDVTEILKTLGWEPYRAEDGSMFAHYHLPDRIVGISYDVVDYGEDGGKFRLSANLTTAAYCLAWEYASGEVSQDKYEDTLFSAKEDFDVTASDLSESHVKESLNRVIAWAKAQDIEQKLREKAANHSAVAEALLGDIDALKSSKFTPQLHVPEFADYKTIGWIERLILFAQAYKNGELDDTLACKKPKQWSMSLTAATRIFKIQGWFSTELGKMWLVLPDRFIKLDFGFVHLYDQYNVHLEAEISNEEISLACLYIHFCGQRNLVRPTDIYRSFNTIGGENFRGVDKGIDIYVEILNEQELTKISERIIQWARAQDLQASIESKTLIQKYSYYPAVIWHLACLALTGQIDVLKSYQDSIAEDKIPEHLQNLDEELEGYVNHAVEFSEKHLMILKEQEAAEAHLSPQVLITFNKVTEQLKEMGWTVYRDKNYNRNAYFVSKDRIINIMYNLQSDEEELIVAFKASLSTLSFSTAYREIFYNMPQYIALKEAEEVYTVSSTELDEGKLKQISANVLEWADQQNVNQIIYDYVAFPPDSELDLVARHLIALVLIGDVEKLKSYKENFRKGNPLGFVEEISKYRIDNLLTLARGYRAGFPKNAPILSLDS
;
A
#
# COMPACT_ATOMS: atom_id res chain seq x y z
N MET A 1 -3.81 -32.82 31.36
CA MET A 1 -3.16 -32.99 30.04
C MET A 1 -2.75 -31.61 29.52
N ARG A 2 -1.66 -31.47 28.74
CA ARG A 2 -1.24 -30.19 28.12
C ARG A 2 -1.33 -30.28 26.60
N THR A 3 -1.33 -29.15 25.90
CA THR A 3 -1.37 -29.08 24.42
C THR A 3 -0.31 -29.95 23.73
N LYS A 4 0.90 -30.05 24.32
CA LYS A 4 1.97 -30.92 23.80
C LYS A 4 1.58 -32.41 23.82
N ASP A 5 0.82 -32.84 24.83
CA ASP A 5 0.43 -34.24 25.00
C ASP A 5 -0.62 -34.60 23.94
N VAL A 6 -1.56 -33.68 23.67
CA VAL A 6 -2.53 -33.80 22.56
C VAL A 6 -1.85 -33.83 21.21
N THR A 7 -0.79 -33.05 21.02
CA THR A 7 0.00 -33.04 19.77
C THR A 7 0.62 -34.40 19.48
N GLU A 8 1.09 -35.12 20.49
CA GLU A 8 1.62 -36.49 20.31
C GLU A 8 0.50 -37.52 20.04
N ILE A 9 -0.68 -37.34 20.65
CA ILE A 9 -1.86 -38.15 20.34
C ILE A 9 -2.26 -37.97 18.87
N LEU A 10 -2.31 -36.72 18.38
CA LEU A 10 -2.64 -36.38 17.00
C LEU A 10 -1.69 -37.07 15.99
N LYS A 11 -0.37 -36.98 16.20
CA LYS A 11 0.62 -37.67 15.36
C LYS A 11 0.39 -39.18 15.32
N THR A 12 0.09 -39.79 16.46
CA THR A 12 -0.18 -41.23 16.56
C THR A 12 -1.43 -41.65 15.79
N LEU A 13 -2.39 -40.73 15.66
CA LEU A 13 -3.64 -40.92 14.92
C LEU A 13 -3.53 -40.53 13.43
N GLY A 14 -2.33 -40.19 12.95
CA GLY A 14 -2.09 -39.83 11.55
C GLY A 14 -2.48 -38.40 11.19
N TRP A 15 -2.67 -37.53 12.18
CA TRP A 15 -2.79 -36.09 11.95
C TRP A 15 -1.40 -35.47 11.77
N GLU A 16 -1.32 -34.43 10.94
CA GLU A 16 -0.12 -33.63 10.70
C GLU A 16 -0.20 -32.31 11.46
N PRO A 17 0.32 -32.22 12.71
CA PRO A 17 0.28 -30.99 13.46
C PRO A 17 1.36 -29.99 13.02
N TYR A 18 1.04 -28.71 13.11
CA TYR A 18 1.97 -27.60 12.91
C TYR A 18 1.65 -26.46 13.88
N ARG A 19 2.59 -25.52 14.00
CA ARG A 19 2.49 -24.36 14.86
C ARG A 19 2.66 -23.11 14.00
N ALA A 20 1.66 -22.23 14.04
CA ALA A 20 1.70 -20.95 13.34
C ALA A 20 2.68 -19.98 14.01
N GLU A 21 3.03 -18.89 13.32
CA GLU A 21 3.99 -17.89 13.81
C GLU A 21 3.54 -17.20 15.11
N ASP A 22 2.22 -16.99 15.26
CA ASP A 22 1.59 -16.43 16.47
C ASP A 22 1.60 -17.40 17.67
N GLY A 23 2.02 -18.65 17.45
CA GLY A 23 2.09 -19.70 18.43
C GLY A 23 0.84 -20.58 18.54
N SER A 24 -0.20 -20.31 17.75
CA SER A 24 -1.42 -21.12 17.63
C SER A 24 -1.12 -22.51 17.06
N MET A 25 -1.89 -23.51 17.47
CA MET A 25 -1.65 -24.92 17.15
C MET A 25 -2.75 -25.46 16.24
N PHE A 26 -2.32 -26.10 15.16
CA PHE A 26 -3.19 -26.62 14.12
C PHE A 26 -2.79 -28.04 13.72
N ALA A 27 -3.71 -28.80 13.12
CA ALA A 27 -3.40 -30.09 12.52
C ALA A 27 -4.29 -30.43 11.33
N HIS A 28 -3.75 -31.20 10.38
CA HIS A 28 -4.49 -31.69 9.22
C HIS A 28 -4.66 -33.20 9.23
N TYR A 29 -5.78 -33.67 8.70
CA TYR A 29 -6.05 -35.08 8.42
C TYR A 29 -6.53 -35.25 6.99
N HIS A 30 -5.84 -36.11 6.24
CA HIS A 30 -6.10 -36.33 4.83
C HIS A 30 -7.10 -37.48 4.63
N LEU A 31 -8.23 -37.17 4.02
CA LEU A 31 -9.15 -38.14 3.43
C LEU A 31 -8.93 -38.20 1.90
N PRO A 32 -9.41 -39.24 1.20
CA PRO A 32 -9.13 -39.40 -0.23
C PRO A 32 -9.55 -38.21 -1.11
N ASP A 33 -10.63 -37.52 -0.77
CA ASP A 33 -11.24 -36.45 -1.55
C ASP A 33 -11.23 -35.08 -0.84
N ARG A 34 -10.80 -35.02 0.42
CA ARG A 34 -10.94 -33.84 1.27
C ARG A 34 -9.90 -33.78 2.38
N ILE A 35 -9.69 -32.59 2.92
CA ILE A 35 -8.72 -32.31 3.96
C ILE A 35 -9.47 -31.72 5.14
N VAL A 36 -9.26 -32.31 6.31
CA VAL A 36 -9.86 -31.87 7.57
C VAL A 36 -8.81 -31.12 8.35
N GLY A 37 -9.05 -29.85 8.65
CA GLY A 37 -8.18 -29.04 9.51
C GLY A 37 -8.81 -28.84 10.88
N ILE A 38 -7.94 -28.73 11.88
CA ILE A 38 -8.33 -28.37 13.25
C ILE A 38 -7.42 -27.28 13.80
N SER A 39 -7.99 -26.36 14.56
CA SER A 39 -7.26 -25.51 15.51
C SER A 39 -7.53 -26.04 16.91
N TYR A 40 -6.50 -26.20 17.73
CA TYR A 40 -6.67 -26.86 19.02
C TYR A 40 -5.78 -26.30 20.12
N ASP A 41 -6.29 -26.29 21.36
CA ASP A 41 -5.48 -26.07 22.55
C ASP A 41 -6.07 -26.74 23.79
N VAL A 42 -5.27 -26.79 24.86
CA VAL A 42 -5.72 -27.28 26.17
C VAL A 42 -5.57 -26.17 27.18
N VAL A 43 -6.69 -25.77 27.77
CA VAL A 43 -6.75 -24.77 28.85
C VAL A 43 -7.10 -25.48 30.16
N ASP A 44 -6.36 -25.16 31.21
CA ASP A 44 -6.60 -25.67 32.55
C ASP A 44 -7.27 -24.56 33.38
N TYR A 45 -8.51 -24.78 33.81
CA TYR A 45 -9.28 -23.81 34.60
C TYR A 45 -9.17 -24.07 36.12
N GLY A 46 -8.27 -24.96 36.56
CA GLY A 46 -8.10 -25.26 37.99
C GLY A 46 -9.15 -26.23 38.50
N GLU A 47 -9.99 -25.81 39.46
CA GLU A 47 -11.01 -26.68 40.08
C GLU A 47 -12.11 -27.15 39.10
N ASP A 48 -12.29 -26.44 37.98
CA ASP A 48 -13.25 -26.76 36.92
C ASP A 48 -12.74 -27.81 35.90
N GLY A 49 -11.50 -28.27 36.05
CA GLY A 49 -10.88 -29.27 35.19
C GLY A 49 -10.23 -28.71 33.91
N GLY A 50 -9.71 -29.62 33.08
CA GLY A 50 -9.08 -29.29 31.81
C GLY A 50 -10.09 -29.24 30.66
N LYS A 51 -10.04 -28.19 29.85
CA LYS A 51 -10.81 -28.06 28.61
C LYS A 51 -9.92 -28.26 27.40
N PHE A 52 -10.27 -29.22 26.55
CA PHE A 52 -9.72 -29.34 25.20
C PHE A 52 -10.60 -28.55 24.25
N ARG A 53 -10.09 -27.44 23.72
CA ARG A 53 -10.81 -26.62 22.76
C ARG A 53 -10.38 -26.98 21.35
N LEU A 54 -11.36 -27.04 20.46
CA LEU A 54 -11.20 -27.56 19.12
C LEU A 54 -12.22 -26.91 18.19
N SER A 55 -11.72 -26.25 17.15
CA SER A 55 -12.53 -25.87 15.99
C SER A 55 -12.10 -26.70 14.79
N ALA A 56 -13.06 -27.09 13.96
CA ALA A 56 -12.80 -27.90 12.78
C ALA A 56 -13.16 -27.13 11.51
N ASN A 57 -12.37 -27.36 10.48
CA ASN A 57 -12.64 -26.90 9.13
C ASN A 57 -12.49 -28.06 8.12
N LEU A 58 -13.09 -27.88 6.95
CA LEU A 58 -13.01 -28.83 5.85
C LEU A 58 -12.74 -28.09 4.55
N THR A 59 -11.84 -28.64 3.74
CA THR A 59 -11.54 -28.17 2.39
C THR A 59 -11.18 -29.32 1.46
N THR A 60 -10.83 -29.02 0.20
CA THR A 60 -10.27 -29.99 -0.75
C THR A 60 -8.99 -29.45 -1.36
N ALA A 61 -8.09 -30.34 -1.79
CA ALA A 61 -6.86 -29.93 -2.47
C ALA A 61 -7.16 -29.10 -3.72
N ALA A 62 -8.19 -29.49 -4.49
CA ALA A 62 -8.62 -28.74 -5.67
C ALA A 62 -9.15 -27.34 -5.32
N TYR A 63 -9.83 -27.17 -4.19
CA TYR A 63 -10.31 -25.86 -3.75
C TYR A 63 -9.18 -24.95 -3.31
N CYS A 64 -8.21 -25.44 -2.54
CA CYS A 64 -7.01 -24.66 -2.21
C CYS A 64 -6.20 -24.30 -3.47
N LEU A 65 -6.01 -25.25 -4.39
CA LEU A 65 -5.31 -24.97 -5.66
C LEU A 65 -6.05 -23.94 -6.52
N ALA A 66 -7.38 -24.03 -6.61
CA ALA A 66 -8.18 -23.04 -7.32
C ALA A 66 -8.06 -21.65 -6.69
N TRP A 67 -7.94 -21.58 -5.36
CA TRP A 67 -7.63 -20.35 -4.64
C TRP A 67 -6.23 -19.81 -4.94
N GLU A 68 -5.20 -20.65 -4.92
CA GLU A 68 -3.84 -20.26 -5.30
C GLU A 68 -3.77 -19.73 -6.75
N TYR A 69 -4.52 -20.33 -7.67
CA TYR A 69 -4.65 -19.82 -9.04
C TYR A 69 -5.46 -18.52 -9.09
N ALA A 70 -6.50 -18.36 -8.28
CA ALA A 70 -7.26 -17.13 -8.22
C ALA A 70 -6.44 -15.98 -7.62
N SER A 71 -5.69 -16.24 -6.55
CA SER A 71 -4.91 -15.25 -5.82
C SER A 71 -3.52 -15.01 -6.40
N GLY A 72 -2.99 -15.92 -7.22
CA GLY A 72 -1.59 -15.89 -7.65
C GLY A 72 -0.59 -16.13 -6.51
N GLU A 73 -1.04 -16.32 -5.28
CA GLU A 73 -0.21 -16.54 -4.11
C GLU A 73 -0.18 -18.02 -3.75
N VAL A 74 0.99 -18.52 -3.35
CA VAL A 74 1.09 -19.83 -2.72
C VAL A 74 0.53 -19.70 -1.30
N SER A 75 -0.37 -20.59 -0.90
CA SER A 75 -0.94 -20.61 0.44
C SER A 75 0.19 -20.64 1.49
N GLN A 76 0.25 -19.60 2.35
CA GLN A 76 1.34 -19.42 3.33
C GLN A 76 1.38 -20.56 4.35
N ASP A 77 0.21 -21.05 4.75
CA ASP A 77 -0.02 -22.23 5.56
C ASP A 77 -0.85 -23.26 4.78
N LYS A 78 -0.44 -24.53 4.80
CA LYS A 78 -1.11 -25.58 4.00
C LYS A 78 -2.62 -25.61 4.28
N TYR A 79 -3.46 -25.31 3.29
CA TYR A 79 -4.90 -25.56 3.29
C TYR A 79 -5.79 -24.63 4.15
N GLU A 80 -5.50 -23.33 4.22
CA GLU A 80 -6.35 -22.37 4.96
C GLU A 80 -7.74 -22.12 4.32
N ASP A 81 -7.87 -22.30 3.00
CA ASP A 81 -9.09 -21.97 2.27
C ASP A 81 -10.25 -22.88 2.64
N THR A 82 -11.08 -22.41 3.56
CA THR A 82 -12.12 -23.23 4.20
C THR A 82 -13.42 -23.28 3.38
N LEU A 83 -13.91 -24.50 3.10
CA LEU A 83 -15.25 -24.73 2.52
C LEU A 83 -16.33 -24.78 3.60
N PHE A 84 -16.04 -25.46 4.72
CA PHE A 84 -16.93 -25.59 5.87
C PHE A 84 -16.17 -25.30 7.15
N SER A 85 -16.79 -24.56 8.06
CA SER A 85 -16.31 -24.34 9.42
C SER A 85 -17.32 -24.87 10.42
N ALA A 86 -16.85 -25.50 11.48
CA ALA A 86 -17.65 -25.85 12.64
C ALA A 86 -17.01 -25.25 13.89
N LYS A 87 -17.80 -24.50 14.66
CA LYS A 87 -17.38 -23.85 15.90
C LYS A 87 -17.97 -24.59 17.11
N GLU A 88 -17.12 -24.81 18.11
CA GLU A 88 -17.42 -25.18 19.52
C GLU A 88 -18.12 -26.53 19.78
N ASP A 89 -18.69 -27.20 18.78
CA ASP A 89 -19.39 -28.48 18.98
C ASP A 89 -18.49 -29.67 19.33
N PHE A 90 -17.16 -29.53 19.18
CA PHE A 90 -16.20 -30.62 19.40
C PHE A 90 -15.37 -30.45 20.68
N ASP A 91 -15.56 -29.35 21.40
CA ASP A 91 -14.86 -29.13 22.67
C ASP A 91 -15.14 -30.28 23.66
N VAL A 92 -14.14 -30.59 24.47
CA VAL A 92 -14.29 -31.55 25.56
C VAL A 92 -13.96 -30.87 26.88
N THR A 93 -14.92 -30.88 27.79
CA THR A 93 -14.74 -30.45 29.18
C THR A 93 -14.80 -31.68 30.07
N ALA A 94 -13.71 -31.96 30.80
CA ALA A 94 -13.66 -33.09 31.73
C ALA A 94 -12.76 -32.76 32.92
N SER A 95 -13.16 -33.19 34.12
CA SER A 95 -12.32 -33.11 35.33
C SER A 95 -10.99 -33.84 35.14
N ASP A 96 -11.02 -34.98 34.43
CA ASP A 96 -9.84 -35.78 34.04
C ASP A 96 -9.76 -35.92 32.51
N LEU A 97 -9.28 -34.86 31.84
CA LEU A 97 -9.04 -34.88 30.38
C LEU A 97 -8.01 -35.98 30.02
N SER A 98 -8.43 -36.92 29.17
CA SER A 98 -7.70 -38.16 28.86
C SER A 98 -7.53 -38.35 27.35
N GLU A 99 -6.69 -39.30 26.95
CA GLU A 99 -6.48 -39.62 25.53
C GLU A 99 -7.75 -40.15 24.86
N SER A 100 -8.61 -40.88 25.58
CA SER A 100 -9.88 -41.39 25.03
C SER A 100 -10.84 -40.25 24.70
N HIS A 101 -10.91 -39.23 25.56
CA HIS A 101 -11.71 -38.02 25.32
C HIS A 101 -11.28 -37.27 24.05
N VAL A 102 -9.95 -37.10 23.88
CA VAL A 102 -9.39 -36.47 22.68
C VAL A 102 -9.70 -37.31 21.43
N LYS A 103 -9.49 -38.62 21.48
CA LYS A 103 -9.80 -39.53 20.36
C LYS A 103 -11.28 -39.49 19.96
N GLU A 104 -12.18 -39.49 20.93
CA GLU A 104 -13.62 -39.41 20.67
C GLU A 104 -13.97 -38.11 19.94
N SER A 105 -13.43 -36.98 20.41
CA SER A 105 -13.66 -35.69 19.77
C SER A 105 -13.11 -35.63 18.34
N LEU A 106 -11.88 -36.12 18.11
CA LEU A 106 -11.30 -36.20 16.76
C LEU A 106 -12.11 -37.13 15.83
N ASN A 107 -12.64 -38.23 16.35
CA ASN A 107 -13.52 -39.11 15.58
C ASN A 107 -14.84 -38.43 15.21
N ARG A 108 -15.40 -37.59 16.10
CA ARG A 108 -16.58 -36.77 15.81
C ARG A 108 -16.29 -35.75 14.71
N VAL A 109 -15.10 -35.13 14.71
CA VAL A 109 -14.66 -34.23 13.63
C VAL A 109 -14.57 -34.96 12.29
N ILE A 110 -13.95 -36.16 12.26
CA ILE A 110 -13.85 -36.95 11.03
C ILE A 110 -15.25 -37.39 10.54
N ALA A 111 -16.15 -37.78 11.45
CA ALA A 111 -17.52 -38.15 11.10
C ALA A 111 -18.30 -36.96 10.53
N TRP A 112 -18.19 -35.78 11.16
CA TRP A 112 -18.74 -34.53 10.66
C TRP A 112 -18.22 -34.20 9.25
N ALA A 113 -16.91 -34.30 9.05
CA ALA A 113 -16.27 -34.02 7.77
C ALA A 113 -16.75 -34.96 6.65
N LYS A 114 -16.95 -36.25 6.96
CA LYS A 114 -17.49 -37.25 6.01
C LYS A 114 -18.95 -37.02 5.66
N ALA A 115 -19.73 -36.44 6.56
CA ALA A 115 -21.15 -36.15 6.34
C ALA A 115 -21.38 -34.91 5.46
N GLN A 116 -20.37 -34.07 5.23
CA GLN A 116 -20.50 -32.88 4.40
C GLN A 116 -20.58 -33.22 2.90
N ASP A 117 -21.53 -32.58 2.21
CA ASP A 117 -21.68 -32.62 0.76
C ASP A 117 -20.90 -31.46 0.12
N ILE A 118 -19.71 -31.78 -0.40
CA ILE A 118 -18.79 -30.81 -1.01
C ILE A 118 -19.40 -30.18 -2.26
N GLU A 119 -20.03 -30.99 -3.12
CA GLU A 119 -20.57 -30.50 -4.40
C GLU A 119 -21.75 -29.57 -4.16
N GLN A 120 -22.67 -29.93 -3.24
CA GLN A 120 -23.74 -29.04 -2.82
C GLN A 120 -23.18 -27.71 -2.30
N LYS A 121 -22.12 -27.75 -1.48
CA LYS A 121 -21.53 -26.52 -0.93
C LYS A 121 -20.89 -25.65 -1.99
N LEU A 122 -20.24 -26.25 -2.99
CA LEU A 122 -19.72 -25.52 -4.15
C LEU A 122 -20.86 -24.86 -4.92
N ARG A 123 -21.98 -25.56 -5.16
CA ARG A 123 -23.16 -24.97 -5.81
C ARG A 123 -23.75 -23.81 -5.01
N GLU A 124 -23.84 -23.93 -3.69
CA GLU A 124 -24.25 -22.83 -2.80
C GLU A 124 -23.31 -21.63 -2.89
N LYS A 125 -21.99 -21.87 -2.89
CA LYS A 125 -20.99 -20.81 -3.02
C LYS A 125 -21.02 -20.15 -4.41
N ALA A 126 -21.19 -20.93 -5.48
CA ALA A 126 -21.33 -20.43 -6.85
C ALA A 126 -22.61 -19.60 -7.02
N ALA A 127 -23.74 -20.05 -6.46
CA ALA A 127 -24.98 -19.27 -6.43
C ALA A 127 -24.83 -17.95 -5.66
N ASN A 128 -23.86 -17.87 -4.74
CA ASN A 128 -23.44 -16.66 -4.04
C ASN A 128 -22.24 -15.95 -4.71
N HIS A 129 -22.05 -16.17 -6.01
CA HIS A 129 -21.05 -15.55 -6.89
C HIS A 129 -19.59 -15.84 -6.51
N SER A 130 -19.29 -17.06 -6.05
CA SER A 130 -17.91 -17.52 -5.85
C SER A 130 -17.33 -18.07 -7.16
N ALA A 131 -16.44 -17.31 -7.80
CA ALA A 131 -15.75 -17.72 -9.03
C ALA A 131 -14.88 -18.97 -8.83
N VAL A 132 -14.24 -19.14 -7.68
CA VAL A 132 -13.50 -20.37 -7.33
C VAL A 132 -14.42 -21.60 -7.36
N ALA A 133 -15.64 -21.47 -6.84
CA ALA A 133 -16.61 -22.55 -6.86
C ALA A 133 -17.15 -22.82 -8.28
N GLU A 134 -17.43 -21.78 -9.07
CA GLU A 134 -17.81 -21.88 -10.47
C GLU A 134 -16.72 -22.61 -11.30
N ALA A 135 -15.45 -22.29 -11.06
CA ALA A 135 -14.30 -22.92 -11.71
C ALA A 135 -14.23 -24.44 -11.43
N LEU A 136 -14.41 -24.85 -10.18
CA LEU A 136 -14.43 -26.27 -9.80
C LEU A 136 -15.65 -27.03 -10.31
N LEU A 137 -16.79 -26.35 -10.45
CA LEU A 137 -17.99 -26.90 -11.09
C LEU A 137 -17.84 -26.95 -12.63
N GLY A 138 -16.78 -26.35 -13.19
CA GLY A 138 -16.49 -26.32 -14.63
C GLY A 138 -17.38 -25.35 -15.40
N ASP A 139 -17.99 -24.38 -14.73
CA ASP A 139 -18.89 -23.39 -15.34
C ASP A 139 -18.09 -22.22 -15.95
N ILE A 140 -17.43 -22.51 -17.07
CA ILE A 140 -16.59 -21.53 -17.78
C ILE A 140 -17.43 -20.37 -18.33
N ASP A 141 -18.69 -20.62 -18.70
CA ASP A 141 -19.57 -19.58 -19.23
C ASP A 141 -20.04 -18.63 -18.11
N ALA A 142 -20.29 -19.12 -16.90
CA ALA A 142 -20.48 -18.27 -15.72
C ALA A 142 -19.24 -17.41 -15.44
N LEU A 143 -18.04 -17.98 -15.45
CA LEU A 143 -16.79 -17.22 -15.25
C LEU A 143 -16.60 -16.11 -16.30
N LYS A 144 -16.88 -16.40 -17.58
CA LYS A 144 -16.77 -15.41 -18.68
C LYS A 144 -17.86 -14.35 -18.67
N SER A 145 -19.05 -14.71 -18.22
CA SER A 145 -20.21 -13.80 -18.15
C SER A 145 -20.27 -13.05 -16.82
N SER A 146 -19.45 -13.45 -15.85
CA SER A 146 -19.32 -12.79 -14.57
C SER A 146 -18.99 -11.32 -14.82
N LYS A 147 -19.78 -10.42 -14.22
CA LYS A 147 -19.60 -8.97 -14.33
C LYS A 147 -18.34 -8.46 -13.64
N PHE A 148 -17.42 -9.35 -13.25
CA PHE A 148 -16.05 -9.00 -12.90
C PHE A 148 -15.31 -8.65 -14.20
N THR A 149 -15.78 -7.65 -14.92
CA THR A 149 -15.01 -7.04 -16.00
C THR A 149 -14.03 -6.17 -15.26
N PRO A 150 -12.75 -6.55 -15.08
CA PRO A 150 -11.84 -5.62 -14.46
C PRO A 150 -11.71 -4.49 -15.48
N GLN A 151 -11.81 -3.24 -15.03
CA GLN A 151 -11.40 -2.09 -15.85
C GLN A 151 -9.87 -2.16 -15.97
N LEU A 152 -9.40 -3.16 -16.71
CA LEU A 152 -8.02 -3.66 -16.74
C LEU A 152 -7.19 -2.96 -17.83
N HIS A 153 -7.76 -1.96 -18.50
CA HIS A 153 -6.99 -1.16 -19.43
C HIS A 153 -6.19 -0.14 -18.64
N VAL A 154 -5.00 -0.56 -18.22
CA VAL A 154 -3.95 0.33 -17.74
C VAL A 154 -3.08 0.66 -18.97
N PRO A 155 -3.26 1.83 -19.61
CA PRO A 155 -2.57 2.17 -20.86
C PRO A 155 -1.04 2.02 -20.78
N GLU A 156 -0.48 2.27 -19.60
CA GLU A 156 0.95 2.19 -19.31
C GLU A 156 1.50 0.76 -19.42
N PHE A 157 0.64 -0.27 -19.43
CA PHE A 157 1.02 -1.68 -19.57
C PHE A 157 0.51 -2.33 -20.87
N ALA A 158 0.03 -1.54 -21.85
CA ALA A 158 -0.64 -2.06 -23.04
C ALA A 158 0.24 -2.93 -23.97
N ASP A 159 1.57 -2.81 -23.93
CA ASP A 159 2.51 -3.68 -24.65
C ASP A 159 2.81 -5.00 -23.93
N TYR A 160 2.39 -5.15 -22.67
CA TYR A 160 2.44 -6.45 -22.00
C TYR A 160 1.19 -7.24 -22.30
N LYS A 161 1.36 -8.55 -22.47
CA LYS A 161 0.24 -9.47 -22.30
C LYS A 161 -0.09 -9.51 -20.81
N THR A 162 -1.30 -9.09 -20.45
CA THR A 162 -1.79 -9.11 -19.07
C THR A 162 -2.76 -10.27 -18.86
N ILE A 163 -2.77 -10.81 -17.64
CA ILE A 163 -3.70 -11.86 -17.19
C ILE A 163 -4.28 -11.40 -15.85
N GLY A 164 -5.60 -11.48 -15.71
CA GLY A 164 -6.31 -11.23 -14.46
C GLY A 164 -6.70 -12.52 -13.76
N TRP A 165 -7.20 -12.39 -12.53
CA TRP A 165 -7.58 -13.52 -11.69
C TRP A 165 -8.70 -14.40 -12.28
N ILE A 166 -9.66 -13.83 -13.03
CA ILE A 166 -10.69 -14.60 -13.73
C ILE A 166 -10.08 -15.42 -14.87
N GLU A 167 -9.16 -14.86 -15.64
CA GLU A 167 -8.44 -15.61 -16.67
C GLU A 167 -7.61 -16.75 -16.06
N ARG A 168 -6.95 -16.52 -14.91
CA ARG A 168 -6.27 -17.59 -14.16
C ARG A 168 -7.25 -18.72 -13.77
N LEU A 169 -8.43 -18.37 -13.27
CA LEU A 169 -9.46 -19.33 -12.88
C LEU A 169 -10.06 -20.08 -14.08
N ILE A 170 -10.25 -19.43 -15.22
CA ILE A 170 -10.71 -20.09 -16.46
C ILE A 170 -9.67 -21.12 -16.90
N LEU A 171 -8.38 -20.76 -16.86
CA LEU A 171 -7.30 -21.69 -17.19
C LEU A 171 -7.23 -22.86 -16.21
N PHE A 172 -7.43 -22.61 -14.92
CA PHE A 172 -7.54 -23.66 -13.91
C PHE A 172 -8.73 -24.59 -14.19
N ALA A 173 -9.93 -24.04 -14.43
CA ALA A 173 -11.14 -24.81 -14.69
C ALA A 173 -10.98 -25.74 -15.91
N GLN A 174 -10.28 -25.28 -16.95
CA GLN A 174 -9.97 -26.07 -18.13
C GLN A 174 -9.05 -27.25 -17.81
N ALA A 175 -7.92 -27.01 -17.14
CA ALA A 175 -7.00 -28.10 -16.74
C ALA A 175 -7.66 -29.09 -15.77
N TYR A 176 -8.42 -28.57 -14.79
CA TYR A 176 -9.15 -29.40 -13.83
C TYR A 176 -10.16 -30.32 -14.53
N LYS A 177 -10.95 -29.78 -15.47
CA LYS A 177 -11.92 -30.56 -16.26
C LYS A 177 -11.27 -31.63 -17.13
N ASN A 178 -10.07 -31.36 -17.66
CA ASN A 178 -9.35 -32.30 -18.51
C ASN A 178 -8.59 -33.38 -17.72
N GLY A 179 -8.51 -33.28 -16.38
CA GLY A 179 -7.66 -34.14 -15.57
C GLY A 179 -6.16 -33.86 -15.75
N GLU A 180 -5.81 -32.71 -16.33
CA GLU A 180 -4.43 -32.29 -16.65
C GLU A 180 -3.79 -31.54 -15.48
N LEU A 181 -4.46 -31.49 -14.32
CA LEU A 181 -3.97 -30.79 -13.14
C LEU A 181 -2.65 -31.38 -12.65
N ASP A 182 -2.51 -32.70 -12.66
CA ASP A 182 -1.27 -33.39 -12.25
C ASP A 182 -0.11 -33.10 -13.21
N ASP A 183 -0.36 -33.01 -14.53
CA ASP A 183 0.67 -32.62 -15.51
C ASP A 183 1.08 -31.15 -15.34
N THR A 184 0.11 -30.28 -15.05
CA THR A 184 0.31 -28.85 -14.77
C THR A 184 1.08 -28.64 -13.46
N LEU A 185 0.86 -29.50 -12.45
CA LEU A 185 1.54 -29.48 -11.14
C LEU A 185 2.87 -30.27 -11.14
N ALA A 186 3.07 -31.21 -12.08
CA ALA A 186 4.27 -32.03 -12.24
C ALA A 186 5.38 -31.34 -13.05
N CYS A 187 5.12 -30.18 -13.66
CA CYS A 187 6.15 -29.22 -14.11
C CYS A 187 7.01 -28.63 -12.97
N LYS A 188 7.09 -29.31 -11.82
CA LYS A 188 8.01 -29.08 -10.70
C LYS A 188 9.45 -29.46 -11.07
N LYS A 189 10.07 -28.69 -11.95
CA LYS A 189 11.48 -28.25 -11.80
C LYS A 189 11.70 -27.05 -12.73
N PRO A 190 11.72 -25.83 -12.20
CA PRO A 190 11.89 -24.64 -13.02
C PRO A 190 13.23 -24.66 -13.76
N LYS A 191 13.26 -24.08 -14.96
CA LYS A 191 14.47 -23.41 -15.46
C LYS A 191 14.73 -22.23 -14.52
N GLN A 192 15.57 -22.44 -13.51
CA GLN A 192 16.10 -21.46 -12.54
C GLN A 192 15.71 -19.99 -12.79
N TRP A 193 14.99 -19.37 -11.83
CA TRP A 193 14.77 -17.92 -11.82
C TRP A 193 16.10 -17.20 -12.05
N SER A 194 16.17 -16.30 -13.03
CA SER A 194 17.33 -15.41 -13.17
C SER A 194 17.46 -14.47 -11.97
N MET A 195 16.36 -14.23 -11.24
CA MET A 195 16.28 -13.24 -10.19
C MET A 195 15.38 -13.69 -9.03
N SER A 196 15.85 -13.53 -7.78
CA SER A 196 15.03 -13.74 -6.59
C SER A 196 14.20 -12.50 -6.25
N LEU A 197 13.12 -12.67 -5.48
CA LEU A 197 12.30 -11.54 -4.98
C LEU A 197 13.17 -10.53 -4.21
N THR A 198 14.15 -11.00 -3.43
CA THR A 198 15.12 -10.15 -2.76
C THR A 198 15.97 -9.31 -3.74
N ALA A 199 16.39 -9.88 -4.87
CA ALA A 199 17.15 -9.15 -5.88
C ALA A 199 16.26 -8.11 -6.58
N ALA A 200 15.01 -8.45 -6.90
CA ALA A 200 14.05 -7.52 -7.47
C ALA A 200 13.72 -6.36 -6.53
N THR A 201 13.48 -6.64 -5.24
CA THR A 201 13.29 -5.61 -4.21
C THR A 201 14.47 -4.65 -4.13
N ARG A 202 15.72 -5.13 -4.33
CA ARG A 202 16.90 -4.25 -4.36
C ARG A 202 16.90 -3.32 -5.57
N ILE A 203 16.48 -3.80 -6.73
CA ILE A 203 16.38 -3.00 -7.96
C ILE A 203 15.35 -1.88 -7.77
N PHE A 204 14.16 -2.17 -7.25
CA PHE A 204 13.20 -1.12 -6.92
C PHE A 204 13.75 -0.12 -5.89
N LYS A 205 14.52 -0.58 -4.88
CA LYS A 205 15.17 0.35 -3.92
C LYS A 205 16.14 1.33 -4.59
N ILE A 206 16.86 0.90 -5.62
CA ILE A 206 17.74 1.78 -6.41
C ILE A 206 16.91 2.84 -7.15
N GLN A 207 15.70 2.50 -7.60
CA GLN A 207 14.75 3.42 -8.23
C GLN A 207 14.01 4.33 -7.22
N GLY A 208 14.38 4.29 -5.93
CA GLY A 208 13.84 5.17 -4.89
C GLY A 208 12.68 4.62 -4.09
N TRP A 209 12.26 3.38 -4.36
CA TRP A 209 11.24 2.72 -3.57
C TRP A 209 11.76 2.31 -2.19
N PHE A 210 10.92 2.43 -1.20
CA PHE A 210 11.14 1.95 0.16
C PHE A 210 10.43 0.62 0.39
N SER A 211 10.93 -0.21 1.32
CA SER A 211 10.30 -1.49 1.65
C SER A 211 10.64 -1.89 3.08
N THR A 212 9.59 -2.19 3.86
CA THR A 212 9.65 -2.84 5.17
C THR A 212 9.55 -4.36 5.08
N GLU A 213 8.93 -4.88 4.01
CA GLU A 213 8.69 -6.31 3.76
C GLU A 213 9.11 -6.69 2.33
N LEU A 214 9.38 -7.97 2.08
CA LEU A 214 9.67 -8.45 0.72
C LEU A 214 8.40 -8.40 -0.14
N GLY A 215 8.53 -7.99 -1.40
CA GLY A 215 7.40 -7.85 -2.31
C GLY A 215 6.52 -6.61 -2.07
N LYS A 216 6.60 -5.95 -0.90
CA LYS A 216 5.83 -4.72 -0.63
C LYS A 216 6.73 -3.49 -0.65
N MET A 217 6.38 -2.53 -1.49
CA MET A 217 7.17 -1.35 -1.77
C MET A 217 6.33 -0.08 -1.63
N TRP A 218 6.96 1.02 -1.24
CA TRP A 218 6.34 2.34 -1.11
C TRP A 218 7.17 3.39 -1.83
N LEU A 219 6.52 4.35 -2.47
CA LEU A 219 7.16 5.49 -3.11
C LEU A 219 6.41 6.76 -2.74
N VAL A 220 7.16 7.84 -2.53
CA VAL A 220 6.61 9.15 -2.19
C VAL A 220 6.87 10.13 -3.34
N LEU A 221 5.78 10.63 -3.93
CA LEU A 221 5.80 11.79 -4.81
C LEU A 221 5.41 13.04 -4.02
N PRO A 222 5.56 14.27 -4.55
CA PRO A 222 5.22 15.49 -3.81
C PRO A 222 3.75 15.62 -3.37
N ASP A 223 2.81 14.99 -4.09
CA ASP A 223 1.36 15.12 -3.89
C ASP A 223 0.66 13.81 -3.49
N ARG A 224 1.36 12.66 -3.61
CA ARG A 224 0.76 11.34 -3.41
C ARG A 224 1.76 10.28 -2.96
N PHE A 225 1.22 9.21 -2.41
CA PHE A 225 1.93 8.00 -2.07
C PHE A 225 1.53 6.87 -3.01
N ILE A 226 2.48 6.00 -3.31
CA ILE A 226 2.26 4.79 -4.09
C ILE A 226 2.70 3.60 -3.23
N LYS A 227 1.82 2.62 -3.09
CA LYS A 227 2.14 1.29 -2.57
C LYS A 227 2.14 0.32 -3.75
N LEU A 228 3.14 -0.54 -3.81
CA LEU A 228 3.29 -1.59 -4.80
C LEU A 228 3.52 -2.91 -4.07
N ASP A 229 2.56 -3.81 -4.18
CA ASP A 229 2.75 -5.20 -3.83
C ASP A 229 3.06 -5.96 -5.13
N PHE A 230 4.18 -6.68 -5.15
CA PHE A 230 4.65 -7.41 -6.32
C PHE A 230 5.21 -8.78 -5.95
N GLY A 231 5.03 -9.72 -6.88
CA GLY A 231 5.43 -11.10 -6.71
C GLY A 231 5.79 -11.76 -8.03
N PHE A 232 6.21 -13.02 -7.94
CA PHE A 232 6.44 -13.85 -9.12
C PHE A 232 5.48 -15.01 -9.09
N VAL A 233 4.64 -15.08 -10.12
CA VAL A 233 3.59 -16.09 -10.25
C VAL A 233 3.94 -17.02 -11.39
N HIS A 234 3.70 -18.31 -11.17
CA HIS A 234 3.93 -19.35 -12.16
C HIS A 234 2.61 -19.77 -12.82
N LEU A 235 2.47 -19.49 -14.11
CA LEU A 235 1.33 -19.95 -14.91
C LEU A 235 1.88 -20.65 -16.16
N TYR A 236 1.56 -21.94 -16.34
CA TYR A 236 1.85 -22.73 -17.56
C TYR A 236 3.27 -22.52 -18.14
N ASP A 237 4.31 -22.82 -17.36
CA ASP A 237 5.73 -22.72 -17.76
C ASP A 237 6.23 -21.30 -18.12
N GLN A 238 5.43 -20.26 -17.82
CA GLN A 238 5.75 -18.85 -18.04
C GLN A 238 5.96 -18.10 -16.72
N TYR A 239 6.95 -17.20 -16.71
CA TYR A 239 7.20 -16.27 -15.61
C TYR A 239 6.34 -15.03 -15.78
N ASN A 240 5.48 -14.77 -14.81
CA ASN A 240 4.72 -13.52 -14.75
C ASN A 240 5.16 -12.71 -13.53
N VAL A 241 5.21 -11.40 -13.71
CA VAL A 241 5.36 -10.47 -12.59
C VAL A 241 3.95 -10.08 -12.18
N HIS A 242 3.60 -10.44 -10.95
CA HIS A 242 2.37 -9.98 -10.34
C HIS A 242 2.56 -8.57 -9.81
N LEU A 243 1.60 -7.69 -10.09
CA LEU A 243 1.64 -6.28 -9.75
C LEU A 243 0.28 -5.82 -9.21
N GLU A 244 0.22 -5.48 -7.93
CA GLU A 244 -0.84 -4.69 -7.32
C GLU A 244 -0.26 -3.33 -6.94
N ALA A 245 -0.78 -2.25 -7.53
CA ALA A 245 -0.37 -0.90 -7.16
C ALA A 245 -1.56 -0.09 -6.66
N GLU A 246 -1.32 0.72 -5.66
CA GLU A 246 -2.30 1.44 -4.89
C GLU A 246 -1.82 2.88 -4.68
N ILE A 247 -2.68 3.88 -4.93
CA ILE A 247 -2.32 5.29 -4.68
C ILE A 247 -3.20 5.95 -3.63
N SER A 248 -2.62 6.84 -2.85
CA SER A 248 -3.32 7.67 -1.87
C SER A 248 -2.61 9.01 -1.72
N ASN A 249 -3.17 9.93 -0.94
CA ASN A 249 -2.48 11.16 -0.53
C ASN A 249 -2.53 11.33 0.98
N GLU A 250 -1.77 12.32 1.47
CA GLU A 250 -1.67 12.60 2.91
C GLU A 250 -3.02 13.01 3.51
N GLU A 251 -3.79 13.85 2.82
CA GLU A 251 -5.04 14.41 3.34
C GLU A 251 -6.11 13.34 3.56
N ILE A 252 -6.36 12.46 2.59
CA ILE A 252 -7.34 11.38 2.75
C ILE A 252 -6.89 10.36 3.79
N SER A 253 -5.59 10.05 3.82
CA SER A 253 -5.06 9.08 4.77
C SER A 253 -5.23 9.61 6.19
N LEU A 254 -4.93 10.90 6.41
CA LEU A 254 -5.15 11.57 7.69
C LEU A 254 -6.63 11.59 8.06
N ALA A 255 -7.52 11.97 7.14
CA ALA A 255 -8.96 12.02 7.38
C ALA A 255 -9.52 10.64 7.77
N CYS A 256 -9.16 9.60 7.02
CA CYS A 256 -9.64 8.25 7.30
C CYS A 256 -9.08 7.69 8.60
N LEU A 257 -7.78 7.88 8.89
CA LEU A 257 -7.19 7.45 10.17
C LEU A 257 -7.82 8.19 11.35
N TYR A 258 -8.08 9.49 11.21
CA TYR A 258 -8.72 10.29 12.24
C TYR A 258 -10.12 9.78 12.56
N ILE A 259 -10.91 9.48 11.52
CA ILE A 259 -12.26 8.94 11.65
C ILE A 259 -12.20 7.55 12.29
N HIS A 260 -11.36 6.66 11.75
CA HIS A 260 -11.26 5.27 12.18
C HIS A 260 -10.75 5.10 13.61
N PHE A 261 -9.73 5.87 14.01
CA PHE A 261 -9.04 5.73 15.31
C PHE A 261 -9.41 6.83 16.33
N CYS A 262 -10.63 7.34 16.25
CA CYS A 262 -11.24 8.19 17.28
C CYS A 262 -10.45 9.46 17.65
N GLY A 263 -10.04 10.22 16.63
CA GLY A 263 -9.39 11.51 16.83
C GLY A 263 -7.95 11.46 17.38
N GLN A 264 -7.38 10.25 17.56
CA GLN A 264 -5.94 10.11 17.77
C GLN A 264 -5.24 10.54 16.49
N ARG A 265 -4.58 11.72 16.52
CA ARG A 265 -3.76 12.22 15.41
C ARG A 265 -2.61 11.24 15.12
N ASN A 266 -2.88 10.25 14.29
CA ASN A 266 -1.85 9.39 13.75
C ASN A 266 -1.25 10.10 12.55
N LEU A 267 -0.06 10.65 12.76
CA LEU A 267 0.78 11.19 11.70
C LEU A 267 0.98 10.11 10.63
N VAL A 268 0.67 10.40 9.36
CA VAL A 268 0.71 9.41 8.28
C VAL A 268 2.14 9.18 7.81
N ARG A 269 2.68 7.98 8.03
CA ARG A 269 3.86 7.51 7.29
C ARG A 269 3.43 6.95 5.93
N PRO A 270 4.34 6.86 4.94
CA PRO A 270 4.05 6.18 3.67
C PRO A 270 3.57 4.74 3.86
N THR A 271 4.01 4.05 4.92
CA THR A 271 3.53 2.71 5.28
C THR A 271 2.10 2.68 5.83
N ASP A 272 1.57 3.83 6.26
CA ASP A 272 0.30 3.95 6.97
C ASP A 272 -0.84 4.42 6.05
N ILE A 273 -0.66 4.30 4.72
CA ILE A 273 -1.68 4.65 3.73
C ILE A 273 -2.99 3.94 4.07
N TYR A 274 -4.00 4.71 4.48
CA TYR A 274 -5.31 4.17 4.78
C TYR A 274 -6.12 4.05 3.48
N ARG A 275 -5.90 2.92 2.79
CA ARG A 275 -6.55 2.52 1.52
C ARG A 275 -6.30 3.45 0.33
N SER A 276 -6.62 2.94 -0.85
CA SER A 276 -6.16 3.40 -2.16
C SER A 276 -7.30 3.85 -3.07
N PHE A 277 -7.13 5.00 -3.76
CA PHE A 277 -8.17 5.60 -4.62
C PHE A 277 -8.38 4.79 -5.88
N ASN A 278 -7.26 4.55 -6.53
CA ASN A 278 -7.18 3.80 -7.77
C ASN A 278 -6.19 2.69 -7.53
N THR A 279 -6.54 1.51 -8.03
CA THR A 279 -5.70 0.32 -7.93
C THR A 279 -5.41 -0.19 -9.33
N ILE A 280 -4.18 -0.65 -9.55
CA ILE A 280 -3.90 -1.51 -10.70
C ILE A 280 -4.54 -2.87 -10.39
N GLY A 281 -5.62 -3.18 -11.13
CA GLY A 281 -6.33 -4.46 -11.15
C GLY A 281 -7.69 -4.50 -10.39
N GLY A 282 -8.15 -3.38 -9.80
CA GLY A 282 -9.56 -3.13 -9.48
C GLY A 282 -9.95 -3.10 -7.99
N GLU A 283 -11.21 -2.73 -7.71
CA GLU A 283 -11.74 -2.64 -6.34
C GLU A 283 -12.03 -4.03 -5.72
N ASN A 284 -11.83 -4.11 -4.39
CA ASN A 284 -12.03 -5.28 -3.53
C ASN A 284 -13.30 -6.09 -3.82
N PHE A 285 -13.13 -7.36 -4.22
CA PHE A 285 -14.16 -8.38 -4.08
C PHE A 285 -13.61 -9.57 -3.28
N ARG A 286 -14.04 -9.68 -2.02
CA ARG A 286 -13.95 -10.90 -1.19
C ARG A 286 -12.62 -11.67 -1.22
N GLY A 287 -11.53 -11.03 -0.81
CA GLY A 287 -10.29 -11.74 -0.45
C GLY A 287 -9.55 -12.43 -1.61
N VAL A 288 -9.89 -12.10 -2.86
CA VAL A 288 -9.09 -12.50 -4.04
C VAL A 288 -8.24 -11.32 -4.47
N ASP A 289 -6.97 -11.61 -4.78
CA ASP A 289 -5.93 -10.71 -5.26
C ASP A 289 -6.42 -9.69 -6.31
N LYS A 290 -6.03 -8.43 -6.11
CA LYS A 290 -6.44 -7.27 -6.91
C LYS A 290 -5.45 -6.91 -8.00
N GLY A 291 -4.29 -7.56 -8.11
CA GLY A 291 -3.27 -7.15 -9.05
C GLY A 291 -3.46 -7.70 -10.47
N ILE A 292 -2.51 -7.35 -11.33
CA ILE A 292 -2.39 -7.85 -12.69
C ILE A 292 -1.14 -8.70 -12.81
N ASP A 293 -1.22 -9.76 -13.59
CA ASP A 293 -0.02 -10.52 -13.97
C ASP A 293 0.45 -10.05 -15.34
N ILE A 294 1.67 -9.55 -15.42
CA ILE A 294 2.29 -9.19 -16.69
C ILE A 294 3.27 -10.28 -17.13
N TYR A 295 3.13 -10.70 -18.38
CA TYR A 295 4.06 -11.63 -18.99
C TYR A 295 5.39 -10.94 -19.29
N VAL A 296 6.49 -11.54 -18.83
CA VAL A 296 7.84 -11.05 -19.07
C VAL A 296 8.70 -12.17 -19.66
N GLU A 297 9.26 -11.93 -20.83
CA GLU A 297 10.11 -12.93 -21.52
C GLU A 297 11.44 -13.15 -20.78
N ILE A 298 12.08 -12.07 -20.32
CA ILE A 298 13.33 -12.10 -19.55
C ILE A 298 13.22 -11.13 -18.37
N LEU A 299 13.20 -11.67 -17.15
CA LEU A 299 13.21 -10.85 -15.94
C LEU A 299 14.64 -10.41 -15.59
N ASN A 300 14.95 -9.14 -15.84
CA ASN A 300 16.25 -8.51 -15.55
C ASN A 300 16.07 -7.11 -14.94
N GLU A 301 17.18 -6.43 -14.64
CA GLU A 301 17.16 -5.08 -14.05
C GLU A 301 16.47 -4.03 -14.93
N GLN A 302 16.73 -4.05 -16.23
CA GLN A 302 16.13 -3.10 -17.18
C GLN A 302 14.60 -3.25 -17.22
N GLU A 303 14.11 -4.48 -17.20
CA GLU A 303 12.68 -4.76 -17.23
C GLU A 303 11.98 -4.31 -15.94
N LEU A 304 12.60 -4.55 -14.77
CA LEU A 304 12.06 -4.05 -13.50
C LEU A 304 12.10 -2.53 -13.38
N THR A 305 13.15 -1.87 -13.92
CA THR A 305 13.19 -0.41 -14.03
C THR A 305 12.05 0.10 -14.90
N LYS A 306 11.83 -0.52 -16.08
CA LYS A 306 10.71 -0.17 -16.97
C LYS A 306 9.35 -0.34 -16.29
N ILE A 307 9.16 -1.43 -15.53
CA ILE A 307 7.94 -1.65 -14.73
C ILE A 307 7.77 -0.56 -13.67
N SER A 308 8.82 -0.25 -12.91
CA SER A 308 8.82 0.83 -11.91
C SER A 308 8.40 2.17 -12.53
N GLU A 309 8.99 2.57 -13.65
CA GLU A 309 8.67 3.82 -14.35
C GLU A 309 7.20 3.89 -14.77
N ARG A 310 6.63 2.77 -15.23
CA ARG A 310 5.22 2.69 -15.65
C ARG A 310 4.24 2.79 -14.51
N ILE A 311 4.56 2.21 -13.36
CA ILE A 311 3.74 2.37 -12.15
C ILE A 311 3.71 3.84 -11.74
N ILE A 312 4.86 4.53 -11.81
CA ILE A 312 4.94 5.96 -11.50
C ILE A 312 4.14 6.79 -12.52
N GLN A 313 4.24 6.46 -13.82
CA GLN A 313 3.46 7.12 -14.87
C GLN A 313 1.95 6.93 -14.66
N TRP A 314 1.51 5.69 -14.43
CA TRP A 314 0.12 5.35 -14.13
C TRP A 314 -0.37 6.14 -12.92
N ALA A 315 0.41 6.15 -11.84
CA ALA A 315 0.06 6.85 -10.62
C ALA A 315 -0.10 8.34 -10.87
N ARG A 316 0.77 8.98 -11.67
CA ARG A 316 0.68 10.42 -12.02
C ARG A 316 -0.48 10.76 -12.94
N ALA A 317 -0.91 9.83 -13.79
CA ALA A 317 -2.05 10.01 -14.69
C ALA A 317 -3.40 10.02 -13.94
N GLN A 318 -3.44 9.56 -12.69
CA GLN A 318 -4.67 9.52 -11.90
C GLN A 318 -5.05 10.92 -11.37
N ASP A 319 -6.33 11.27 -11.54
CA ASP A 319 -6.93 12.47 -10.95
C ASP A 319 -7.47 12.16 -9.54
N LEU A 320 -6.65 12.44 -8.52
CA LEU A 320 -7.01 12.18 -7.13
C LEU A 320 -8.18 13.05 -6.64
N GLN A 321 -8.29 14.28 -7.16
CA GLN A 321 -9.36 15.20 -6.75
C GLN A 321 -10.71 14.68 -7.28
N ALA A 322 -10.77 14.31 -8.56
CA ALA A 322 -11.95 13.69 -9.13
C ALA A 322 -12.31 12.37 -8.40
N SER A 323 -11.31 11.58 -8.00
CA SER A 323 -11.54 10.38 -7.18
C SER A 323 -12.18 10.71 -5.83
N ILE A 324 -11.69 11.73 -5.11
CA ILE A 324 -12.30 12.19 -3.84
C ILE A 324 -13.75 12.63 -4.06
N GLU A 325 -13.99 13.47 -5.05
CA GLU A 325 -15.33 14.00 -5.37
C GLU A 325 -16.31 12.89 -5.75
N SER A 326 -15.87 11.90 -6.53
CA SER A 326 -16.74 10.78 -6.94
C SER A 326 -17.28 9.96 -5.74
N LYS A 327 -16.55 9.92 -4.63
CA LYS A 327 -16.89 9.16 -3.42
C LYS A 327 -17.74 9.96 -2.43
N THR A 328 -18.05 11.23 -2.69
CA THR A 328 -19.01 12.00 -1.88
C THR A 328 -20.46 11.70 -2.24
N LEU A 329 -20.70 11.06 -3.39
CA LEU A 329 -22.05 10.72 -3.85
C LEU A 329 -22.64 9.57 -3.02
N ILE A 330 -23.97 9.58 -2.82
CA ILE A 330 -24.67 8.52 -2.08
C ILE A 330 -24.59 7.21 -2.87
N GLN A 331 -23.95 6.21 -2.29
CA GLN A 331 -23.84 4.85 -2.82
C GLN A 331 -24.15 3.85 -1.72
N LYS A 332 -24.72 2.68 -2.07
CA LYS A 332 -24.86 1.59 -1.11
C LYS A 332 -23.49 0.99 -0.82
N TYR A 333 -23.02 1.15 0.42
CA TYR A 333 -21.73 0.60 0.85
C TYR A 333 -21.91 -0.80 1.42
N SER A 334 -21.13 -1.75 0.91
CA SER A 334 -21.22 -3.17 1.30
C SER A 334 -20.23 -3.58 2.38
N TYR A 335 -19.33 -2.69 2.81
CA TYR A 335 -18.29 -3.01 3.80
C TYR A 335 -17.80 -1.78 4.57
N TYR A 336 -17.26 -2.05 5.77
CA TYR A 336 -16.90 -1.05 6.77
C TYR A 336 -15.94 0.04 6.26
N PRO A 337 -14.80 -0.29 5.63
CA PRO A 337 -13.91 0.81 5.24
C PRO A 337 -14.40 1.71 4.10
N ALA A 338 -15.38 1.28 3.28
CA ALA A 338 -15.95 2.14 2.24
C ALA A 338 -16.77 3.29 2.85
N VAL A 339 -17.38 3.06 4.02
CA VAL A 339 -18.10 4.11 4.74
C VAL A 339 -17.13 5.12 5.32
N ILE A 340 -16.03 4.70 5.94
CA ILE A 340 -14.99 5.63 6.44
C ILE A 340 -14.47 6.51 5.30
N TRP A 341 -14.26 5.91 4.13
CA TRP A 341 -13.87 6.61 2.92
C TRP A 341 -14.87 7.67 2.48
N HIS A 342 -16.14 7.31 2.41
CA HIS A 342 -17.21 8.23 2.09
C HIS A 342 -17.25 9.41 3.07
N LEU A 343 -17.20 9.13 4.37
CA LEU A 343 -17.19 10.15 5.42
C LEU A 343 -15.95 11.06 5.32
N ALA A 344 -14.78 10.50 5.05
CA ALA A 344 -13.54 11.26 4.86
C ALA A 344 -13.61 12.17 3.62
N CYS A 345 -14.16 11.67 2.50
CA CYS A 345 -14.35 12.46 1.28
C CYS A 345 -15.35 13.60 1.50
N LEU A 346 -16.47 13.34 2.19
CA LEU A 346 -17.42 14.39 2.58
C LEU A 346 -16.74 15.46 3.46
N ALA A 347 -15.91 15.04 4.41
CA ALA A 347 -15.23 15.94 5.32
C ALA A 347 -14.21 16.84 4.61
N LEU A 348 -13.40 16.28 3.70
CA LEU A 348 -12.41 17.00 2.90
C LEU A 348 -13.04 17.92 1.85
N THR A 349 -14.17 17.53 1.27
CA THR A 349 -14.89 18.38 0.31
C THR A 349 -15.78 19.43 0.98
N GLY A 350 -15.73 19.55 2.32
CA GLY A 350 -16.47 20.55 3.07
C GLY A 350 -17.99 20.32 3.11
N GLN A 351 -18.47 19.13 2.78
CA GLN A 351 -19.90 18.77 2.80
C GLN A 351 -20.40 18.47 4.23
N ILE A 352 -20.13 19.40 5.15
CA ILE A 352 -20.43 19.25 6.57
C ILE A 352 -21.94 19.12 6.85
N ASP A 353 -22.78 19.75 6.04
CA ASP A 353 -24.24 19.67 6.20
C ASP A 353 -24.76 18.25 5.97
N VAL A 354 -24.14 17.50 5.05
CA VAL A 354 -24.44 16.08 4.81
C VAL A 354 -24.01 15.24 6.02
N LEU A 355 -22.80 15.49 6.54
CA LEU A 355 -22.31 14.80 7.73
C LEU A 355 -23.19 15.06 8.96
N LYS A 356 -23.63 16.31 9.17
CA LYS A 356 -24.56 16.68 10.24
C LYS A 356 -25.94 16.03 10.05
N SER A 357 -26.42 15.95 8.82
CA SER A 357 -27.65 15.20 8.53
C SER A 357 -27.53 13.71 8.88
N TYR A 358 -26.38 13.09 8.67
CA TYR A 358 -26.13 11.71 9.14
C TYR A 358 -26.11 11.63 10.66
N GLN A 359 -25.44 12.58 11.32
CA GLN A 359 -25.37 12.68 12.78
C GLN A 359 -26.77 12.79 13.40
N ASP A 360 -27.61 13.70 12.88
CA ASP A 360 -28.99 13.90 13.33
C ASP A 360 -29.86 12.66 13.09
N SER A 361 -29.71 12.02 11.92
CA SER A 361 -30.47 10.81 11.58
C SER A 361 -30.13 9.63 12.49
N ILE A 362 -28.86 9.47 12.86
CA ILE A 362 -28.40 8.44 13.80
C ILE A 362 -28.93 8.73 15.20
N ALA A 363 -28.92 9.99 15.65
CA ALA A 363 -29.47 10.38 16.96
C ALA A 363 -31.00 10.15 17.08
N GLU A 364 -31.72 10.07 15.95
CA GLU A 364 -33.14 9.72 15.88
C GLU A 364 -33.42 8.22 15.68
N ASP A 365 -32.40 7.36 15.78
CA ASP A 365 -32.45 5.92 15.46
C ASP A 365 -32.90 5.63 14.01
N LYS A 366 -32.63 6.56 13.08
CA LYS A 366 -32.96 6.45 11.64
C LYS A 366 -31.70 6.31 10.79
N ILE A 367 -30.99 5.19 10.96
CA ILE A 367 -29.75 4.94 10.21
C ILE A 367 -30.05 4.82 8.71
N PRO A 368 -29.42 5.66 7.85
CA PRO A 368 -29.63 5.60 6.41
C PRO A 368 -29.32 4.21 5.84
N GLU A 369 -30.15 3.70 4.93
CA GLU A 369 -30.03 2.33 4.39
C GLU A 369 -28.65 2.02 3.80
N HIS A 370 -27.98 3.03 3.24
CA HIS A 370 -26.64 2.89 2.68
C HIS A 370 -25.51 2.83 3.72
N LEU A 371 -25.81 3.07 5.00
CA LEU A 371 -24.89 3.05 6.15
C LEU A 371 -25.25 1.98 7.20
N GLN A 372 -26.36 1.26 7.06
CA GLN A 372 -26.90 0.29 8.04
C GLN A 372 -25.99 -0.90 8.38
N ASN A 373 -24.91 -1.14 7.65
CA ASN A 373 -24.00 -2.27 7.93
C ASN A 373 -23.07 -2.03 9.15
N LEU A 374 -23.31 -1.00 9.97
CA LEU A 374 -22.32 -0.43 10.92
C LEU A 374 -22.86 -0.11 12.32
N ASP A 375 -24.00 -0.66 12.72
CA ASP A 375 -24.82 -0.20 13.86
C ASP A 375 -24.06 0.06 15.19
N GLU A 376 -23.01 -0.68 15.54
CA GLU A 376 -22.34 -0.52 16.86
C GLU A 376 -21.29 0.61 16.93
N GLU A 377 -20.76 1.08 15.78
CA GLU A 377 -19.63 2.05 15.77
C GLU A 377 -19.86 3.25 14.84
N LEU A 378 -20.93 3.23 14.03
CA LEU A 378 -21.22 4.25 13.02
C LEU A 378 -21.31 5.67 13.61
N GLU A 379 -21.97 5.81 14.76
CA GLU A 379 -22.13 7.10 15.44
C GLU A 379 -20.77 7.74 15.72
N GLY A 380 -19.81 6.94 16.20
CA GLY A 380 -18.44 7.38 16.43
C GLY A 380 -17.78 7.90 15.15
N TYR A 381 -17.86 7.17 14.04
CA TYR A 381 -17.25 7.60 12.78
C TYR A 381 -17.86 8.87 12.23
N VAL A 382 -19.18 9.01 12.28
CA VAL A 382 -19.86 10.22 11.82
C VAL A 382 -19.47 11.42 12.69
N ASN A 383 -19.44 11.25 14.01
CA ASN A 383 -19.00 12.31 14.94
C ASN A 383 -17.56 12.77 14.67
N HIS A 384 -16.63 11.83 14.48
CA HIS A 384 -15.24 12.17 14.14
C HIS A 384 -15.11 12.81 12.76
N ALA A 385 -15.94 12.40 11.79
CA ALA A 385 -15.95 13.01 10.47
C ALA A 385 -16.44 14.46 10.51
N VAL A 386 -17.49 14.75 11.29
CA VAL A 386 -17.94 16.13 11.56
C VAL A 386 -16.83 16.95 12.20
N GLU A 387 -16.21 16.44 13.27
CA GLU A 387 -15.12 17.15 13.97
C GLU A 387 -13.91 17.42 13.06
N PHE A 388 -13.53 16.43 12.24
CA PHE A 388 -12.47 16.59 11.25
C PHE A 388 -12.84 17.65 10.22
N SER A 389 -14.07 17.59 9.70
CA SER A 389 -14.58 18.56 8.72
C SER A 389 -14.60 19.98 9.28
N GLU A 390 -15.00 20.17 10.55
CA GLU A 390 -14.97 21.49 11.20
C GLU A 390 -13.55 22.06 11.30
N LYS A 391 -12.57 21.23 11.70
CA LYS A 391 -11.16 21.62 11.73
C LYS A 391 -10.63 21.94 10.34
N HIS A 392 -10.97 21.11 9.35
CA HIS A 392 -10.54 21.30 7.96
C HIS A 392 -11.15 22.58 7.35
N LEU A 393 -12.44 22.82 7.55
CA LEU A 393 -13.14 24.02 7.11
C LEU A 393 -12.59 25.30 7.74
N MET A 394 -12.13 25.26 9.00
CA MET A 394 -11.45 26.40 9.61
C MET A 394 -10.19 26.78 8.82
N ILE A 395 -9.38 25.77 8.47
CA ILE A 395 -8.17 25.97 7.66
C ILE A 395 -8.54 26.48 6.26
N LEU A 396 -9.57 25.92 5.61
CA LEU A 396 -10.05 26.41 4.30
C LEU A 396 -10.53 27.87 4.36
N LYS A 397 -11.23 28.28 5.42
CA LYS A 397 -11.69 29.67 5.60
C LYS A 397 -10.53 30.64 5.84
N GLU A 398 -9.52 30.24 6.60
CA GLU A 398 -8.29 31.02 6.76
C GLU A 398 -7.59 31.21 5.40
N GLN A 399 -7.63 30.20 4.54
CA GLN A 399 -7.10 30.29 3.17
C GLN A 399 -7.96 31.18 2.27
N GLU A 400 -9.28 31.04 2.29
CA GLU A 400 -10.19 31.92 1.53
C GLU A 400 -9.97 33.38 1.93
N ALA A 401 -9.75 33.67 3.22
CA ALA A 401 -9.39 34.99 3.69
C ALA A 401 -8.03 35.47 3.15
N ALA A 402 -7.02 34.59 3.11
CA ALA A 402 -5.71 34.90 2.52
C ALA A 402 -5.80 35.15 1.00
N GLU A 403 -6.63 34.38 0.28
CA GLU A 403 -6.84 34.54 -1.15
C GLU A 403 -7.80 35.68 -1.51
N ALA A 404 -8.69 36.10 -0.61
CA ALA A 404 -9.58 37.25 -0.82
C ALA A 404 -8.82 38.58 -0.96
N HIS A 405 -7.57 38.63 -0.50
CA HIS A 405 -6.65 39.75 -0.75
C HIS A 405 -6.09 39.76 -2.17
N LEU A 406 -6.21 38.66 -2.92
CA LEU A 406 -5.76 38.57 -4.31
C LEU A 406 -6.84 39.12 -5.25
N SER A 407 -6.42 39.93 -6.22
CA SER A 407 -7.36 40.44 -7.23
C SER A 407 -7.84 39.29 -8.14
N PRO A 408 -9.04 39.39 -8.75
CA PRO A 408 -9.50 38.39 -9.71
C PRO A 408 -8.51 38.13 -10.86
N GLN A 409 -7.75 39.17 -11.27
CA GLN A 409 -6.72 39.07 -12.30
C GLN A 409 -5.55 38.15 -11.89
N VAL A 410 -5.20 38.15 -10.61
CA VAL A 410 -4.18 37.27 -10.05
C VAL A 410 -4.62 35.81 -10.14
N LEU A 411 -5.85 35.50 -9.75
CA LEU A 411 -6.39 34.15 -9.81
C LEU A 411 -6.45 33.63 -11.26
N ILE A 412 -6.86 34.47 -12.20
CA ILE A 412 -6.85 34.14 -13.64
C ILE A 412 -5.43 33.80 -14.10
N THR A 413 -4.43 34.58 -13.68
CA THR A 413 -3.03 34.35 -14.06
C THR A 413 -2.52 33.01 -13.52
N PHE A 414 -2.78 32.71 -12.24
CA PHE A 414 -2.39 31.42 -11.67
C PHE A 414 -3.10 30.23 -12.32
N ASN A 415 -4.39 30.34 -12.60
CA ASN A 415 -5.13 29.28 -13.28
C ASN A 415 -4.57 29.03 -14.69
N LYS A 416 -4.21 30.09 -15.42
CA LYS A 416 -3.55 29.97 -16.72
C LYS A 416 -2.21 29.22 -16.62
N VAL A 417 -1.37 29.58 -15.65
CA VAL A 417 -0.07 28.89 -15.41
C VAL A 417 -0.29 27.42 -15.08
N THR A 418 -1.23 27.13 -14.18
CA THR A 418 -1.58 25.76 -13.76
C THR A 418 -2.01 24.90 -14.95
N GLU A 419 -2.95 25.37 -15.77
CA GLU A 419 -3.45 24.58 -16.90
C GLU A 419 -2.37 24.37 -17.97
N GLN A 420 -1.57 25.39 -18.27
CA GLN A 420 -0.46 25.25 -19.21
C GLN A 420 0.61 24.26 -18.71
N LEU A 421 0.96 24.28 -17.41
CA LEU A 421 1.88 23.31 -16.82
C LEU A 421 1.34 21.88 -16.93
N LYS A 422 0.04 21.66 -16.68
CA LYS A 422 -0.61 20.36 -16.87
C LYS A 422 -0.54 19.90 -18.33
N GLU A 423 -0.83 20.79 -19.29
CA GLU A 423 -0.71 20.50 -20.73
C GLU A 423 0.71 20.11 -21.15
N MET A 424 1.72 20.67 -20.46
CA MET A 424 3.13 20.31 -20.63
C MET A 424 3.56 19.03 -19.89
N GLY A 425 2.64 18.33 -19.21
CA GLY A 425 2.91 17.08 -18.51
C GLY A 425 3.48 17.26 -17.09
N TRP A 426 3.41 18.45 -16.52
CA TRP A 426 3.73 18.69 -15.11
C TRP A 426 2.54 18.33 -14.23
N THR A 427 2.84 17.81 -13.04
CA THR A 427 1.83 17.56 -12.01
C THR A 427 1.78 18.76 -11.08
N VAL A 428 0.67 19.51 -11.12
CA VAL A 428 0.45 20.71 -10.29
C VAL A 428 -0.18 20.30 -8.97
N TYR A 429 0.33 20.85 -7.86
CA TYR A 429 -0.17 20.59 -6.52
C TYR A 429 0.02 21.81 -5.61
N ARG A 430 -0.62 21.77 -4.43
CA ARG A 430 -0.34 22.69 -3.33
C ARG A 430 0.33 21.93 -2.20
N ASP A 431 1.38 22.51 -1.62
CA ASP A 431 2.02 21.90 -0.44
C ASP A 431 1.26 22.23 0.86
N LYS A 432 1.72 21.71 2.00
CA LYS A 432 1.13 22.01 3.32
C LYS A 432 1.13 23.49 3.70
N ASN A 433 1.99 24.29 3.06
CA ASN A 433 2.10 25.73 3.26
C ASN A 433 1.27 26.50 2.21
N TYR A 434 0.48 25.79 1.40
CA TYR A 434 -0.33 26.32 0.30
C TYR A 434 0.45 27.01 -0.82
N ASN A 435 1.75 26.72 -0.92
CA ASN A 435 2.53 27.19 -2.06
C ASN A 435 2.08 26.46 -3.31
N ARG A 436 1.99 27.20 -4.42
CA ARG A 436 1.68 26.64 -5.73
C ARG A 436 2.94 26.02 -6.30
N ASN A 437 2.87 24.73 -6.58
CA ASN A 437 3.99 23.94 -7.02
C ASN A 437 3.60 23.13 -8.25
N ALA A 438 4.56 22.89 -9.12
CA ALA A 438 4.43 21.96 -10.22
C ALA A 438 5.68 21.11 -10.29
N TYR A 439 5.51 19.80 -10.28
CA TYR A 439 6.63 18.88 -10.36
C TYR A 439 6.61 18.03 -11.63
N PHE A 440 7.81 17.65 -12.05
CA PHE A 440 8.06 16.73 -13.15
C PHE A 440 9.01 15.64 -12.68
N VAL A 441 8.72 14.39 -13.04
CA VAL A 441 9.60 13.25 -12.75
C VAL A 441 10.39 12.90 -14.01
N SER A 442 11.72 12.96 -13.93
CA SER A 442 12.64 12.65 -15.03
C SER A 442 13.73 11.72 -14.53
N LYS A 443 13.89 10.53 -15.15
CA LYS A 443 14.88 9.50 -14.76
C LYS A 443 14.82 9.19 -13.26
N ASP A 444 15.74 9.75 -12.48
CA ASP A 444 15.90 9.60 -11.03
C ASP A 444 15.53 10.87 -10.22
N ARG A 445 14.99 11.91 -10.87
CA ARG A 445 14.79 13.25 -10.30
C ARG A 445 13.32 13.61 -10.18
N ILE A 446 13.01 14.33 -9.11
CA ILE A 446 11.79 15.11 -8.94
C ILE A 446 12.20 16.57 -9.11
N ILE A 447 11.76 17.21 -10.18
CA ILE A 447 12.06 18.61 -10.49
C ILE A 447 10.81 19.41 -10.14
N ASN A 448 10.92 20.43 -9.30
CA ASN A 448 9.80 21.21 -8.83
C ASN A 448 9.97 22.69 -9.15
N ILE A 449 8.91 23.32 -9.64
CA ILE A 449 8.78 24.75 -9.82
C ILE A 449 7.75 25.25 -8.81
N MET A 450 8.21 26.03 -7.83
CA MET A 450 7.32 26.83 -6.99
C MET A 450 7.05 28.15 -7.72
N TYR A 451 5.79 28.54 -7.83
CA TYR A 451 5.42 29.81 -8.47
C TYR A 451 4.54 30.67 -7.57
N ASN A 452 4.89 31.95 -7.46
CA ASN A 452 4.18 32.93 -6.65
C ASN A 452 4.13 34.29 -7.36
N LEU A 453 3.35 35.23 -6.81
CA LEU A 453 3.31 36.60 -7.30
C LEU A 453 4.06 37.51 -6.34
N GLN A 454 4.80 38.46 -6.91
CA GLN A 454 5.38 39.57 -6.18
C GLN A 454 4.42 40.77 -6.33
N SER A 455 3.84 41.23 -5.23
CA SER A 455 2.72 42.19 -5.20
C SER A 455 3.12 43.66 -5.07
N ASP A 456 4.42 43.95 -5.03
CA ASP A 456 4.91 45.26 -4.61
C ASP A 456 5.05 46.28 -5.75
N GLU A 457 4.63 45.96 -6.98
CA GLU A 457 4.78 46.81 -8.17
C GLU A 457 3.44 47.08 -8.89
N GLU A 458 3.38 48.19 -9.64
CA GLU A 458 2.24 48.55 -10.52
C GLU A 458 1.93 47.47 -11.59
N GLU A 459 2.89 46.57 -11.81
CA GLU A 459 2.82 45.44 -12.73
C GLU A 459 2.86 44.10 -11.96
N LEU A 460 1.92 43.20 -12.26
CA LEU A 460 1.86 41.89 -11.62
C LEU A 460 3.00 40.99 -12.13
N ILE A 461 3.99 40.69 -11.28
CA ILE A 461 5.14 39.85 -11.60
C ILE A 461 4.98 38.45 -11.00
N VAL A 462 5.08 37.42 -11.85
CA VAL A 462 5.11 36.02 -11.43
C VAL A 462 6.56 35.57 -11.30
N ALA A 463 6.93 35.05 -10.12
CA ALA A 463 8.24 34.48 -9.87
C ALA A 463 8.17 32.94 -9.83
N PHE A 464 9.15 32.30 -10.48
CA PHE A 464 9.30 30.85 -10.56
C PHE A 464 10.64 30.45 -9.94
N LYS A 465 10.58 29.71 -8.83
CA LYS A 465 11.77 29.17 -8.15
C LYS A 465 11.86 27.68 -8.40
N ALA A 466 12.97 27.26 -9.01
CA ALA A 466 13.23 25.86 -9.30
C ALA A 466 13.94 25.16 -8.15
N SER A 467 13.64 23.88 -7.98
CA SER A 467 14.34 22.98 -7.08
C SER A 467 14.34 21.57 -7.65
N LEU A 468 15.26 20.73 -7.18
CA LEU A 468 15.27 19.32 -7.49
C LEU A 468 15.42 18.49 -6.22
N SER A 469 14.89 17.28 -6.29
CA SER A 469 15.10 16.19 -5.34
C SER A 469 15.20 14.87 -6.10
N THR A 470 15.34 13.76 -5.39
CA THR A 470 15.27 12.41 -5.97
C THR A 470 14.17 11.59 -5.32
N LEU A 471 13.70 10.57 -6.02
CA LEU A 471 12.71 9.63 -5.47
C LEU A 471 13.19 9.01 -4.14
N SER A 472 14.45 8.58 -4.09
CA SER A 472 15.05 8.01 -2.87
C SER A 472 15.14 9.04 -1.75
N PHE A 473 15.52 10.29 -2.07
CA PHE A 473 15.66 11.36 -1.08
C PHE A 473 14.31 11.76 -0.48
N SER A 474 13.30 11.98 -1.32
CA SER A 474 11.94 12.31 -0.86
C SER A 474 11.30 11.17 -0.07
N THR A 475 11.46 9.93 -0.51
CA THR A 475 10.93 8.76 0.20
C THR A 475 11.61 8.58 1.56
N ALA A 476 12.94 8.65 1.61
CA ALA A 476 13.69 8.59 2.88
C ALA A 476 13.32 9.75 3.81
N TYR A 477 13.25 10.98 3.29
CA TYR A 477 12.81 12.14 4.05
C TYR A 477 11.43 11.89 4.67
N ARG A 478 10.46 11.38 3.92
CA ARG A 478 9.11 11.20 4.44
C ARG A 478 9.01 10.07 5.46
N GLU A 479 9.82 9.03 5.35
CA GLU A 479 9.95 8.00 6.40
C GLU A 479 10.53 8.56 7.71
N ILE A 480 11.50 9.47 7.61
CA ILE A 480 12.20 10.04 8.78
C ILE A 480 11.40 11.19 9.40
N PHE A 481 10.84 12.06 8.56
CA PHE A 481 10.21 13.35 8.87
C PHE A 481 8.74 13.36 8.43
N TYR A 482 8.02 12.30 8.77
CA TYR A 482 6.61 12.08 8.43
C TYR A 482 5.65 13.20 8.92
N ASN A 483 6.07 14.08 9.81
CA ASN A 483 5.29 15.24 10.26
C ASN A 483 5.53 16.52 9.45
N MET A 484 6.53 16.55 8.55
CA MET A 484 6.93 17.72 7.78
C MET A 484 6.27 17.75 6.38
N PRO A 485 6.39 18.83 5.57
CA PRO A 485 5.86 18.87 4.20
C PRO A 485 6.40 17.73 3.35
N GLN A 486 5.57 17.11 2.51
CA GLN A 486 5.89 15.87 1.77
C GLN A 486 7.10 15.99 0.84
N TYR A 487 7.30 17.16 0.23
CA TYR A 487 8.46 17.46 -0.60
C TYR A 487 9.54 18.21 0.18
N ILE A 488 10.79 17.82 -0.03
CA ILE A 488 11.97 18.57 0.38
C ILE A 488 12.91 18.70 -0.83
N ALA A 489 13.43 19.90 -1.06
CA ALA A 489 14.44 20.13 -2.08
C ALA A 489 15.79 19.56 -1.62
N LEU A 490 16.39 18.69 -2.45
CA LEU A 490 17.80 18.34 -2.35
C LEU A 490 18.67 19.55 -2.71
N LYS A 491 18.30 20.26 -3.78
CA LYS A 491 18.98 21.49 -4.19
C LYS A 491 17.96 22.49 -4.75
N GLU A 492 18.11 23.74 -4.36
CA GLU A 492 17.36 24.86 -4.95
C GLU A 492 18.24 25.57 -5.98
N ALA A 493 17.60 26.07 -7.04
CA ALA A 493 18.24 26.98 -7.98
C ALA A 493 18.47 28.33 -7.29
N GLU A 494 19.63 28.93 -7.56
CA GLU A 494 19.94 30.29 -7.10
C GLU A 494 19.18 31.33 -7.95
N GLU A 495 18.98 31.03 -9.23
CA GLU A 495 18.22 31.86 -10.15
C GLU A 495 16.71 31.69 -9.92
N VAL A 496 16.01 32.83 -9.89
CA VAL A 496 14.55 32.91 -9.85
C VAL A 496 14.10 33.59 -11.13
N TYR A 497 13.26 32.91 -11.91
CA TYR A 497 12.71 33.50 -13.13
C TYR A 497 11.56 34.43 -12.74
N THR A 498 11.67 35.71 -13.05
CA THR A 498 10.59 36.69 -12.86
C THR A 498 10.06 37.14 -14.21
N VAL A 499 8.73 37.10 -14.39
CA VAL A 499 8.07 37.46 -15.65
C VAL A 499 6.81 38.27 -15.34
N SER A 500 6.59 39.35 -16.10
CA SER A 500 5.32 40.09 -16.04
C SER A 500 4.15 39.20 -16.48
N SER A 501 3.03 39.30 -15.77
CA SER A 501 1.79 38.59 -16.13
C SER A 501 1.31 38.90 -17.56
N THR A 502 1.68 40.04 -18.14
CA THR A 502 1.34 40.42 -19.52
C THR A 502 2.21 39.73 -20.56
N GLU A 503 3.46 39.44 -20.22
CA GLU A 503 4.43 38.71 -21.06
C GLU A 503 4.36 37.18 -20.85
N LEU A 504 3.63 36.74 -19.83
CA LEU A 504 3.47 35.33 -19.48
C LEU A 504 2.49 34.63 -20.43
N ASP A 505 3.02 34.15 -21.54
CA ASP A 505 2.34 33.27 -22.49
C ASP A 505 2.85 31.82 -22.43
N GLU A 506 2.22 30.96 -23.24
CA GLU A 506 2.60 29.55 -23.34
C GLU A 506 4.05 29.36 -23.78
N GLY A 507 4.54 30.21 -24.70
CA GLY A 507 5.90 30.15 -25.21
C GLY A 507 6.93 30.46 -24.13
N LYS A 508 6.66 31.49 -23.31
CA LYS A 508 7.52 31.88 -22.21
C LYS A 508 7.55 30.82 -21.11
N LEU A 509 6.40 30.24 -20.77
CA LEU A 509 6.33 29.17 -19.76
C LEU A 509 7.00 27.87 -20.23
N LYS A 510 6.91 27.54 -21.53
CA LYS A 510 7.68 26.46 -22.16
C LYS A 510 9.18 26.71 -22.06
N GLN A 511 9.62 27.94 -22.31
CA GLN A 511 11.03 28.32 -22.19
C GLN A 511 11.52 28.14 -20.74
N ILE A 512 10.78 28.64 -19.75
CA ILE A 512 11.15 28.48 -18.32
C ILE A 512 11.21 27.00 -17.95
N SER A 513 10.17 26.23 -18.31
CA SER A 513 10.14 24.78 -18.07
C SER A 513 11.36 24.08 -18.67
N ALA A 514 11.72 24.37 -19.92
CA ALA A 514 12.88 23.79 -20.58
C ALA A 514 14.21 24.16 -19.87
N ASN A 515 14.38 25.43 -19.51
CA ASN A 515 15.57 25.89 -18.78
C ASN A 515 15.68 25.23 -17.40
N VAL A 516 14.56 25.04 -16.69
CA VAL A 516 14.53 24.36 -15.39
C VAL A 516 14.90 22.88 -15.53
N LEU A 517 14.40 22.20 -16.56
CA LEU A 517 14.77 20.82 -16.86
C LEU A 517 16.27 20.70 -17.22
N GLU A 518 16.79 21.62 -18.03
CA GLU A 518 18.22 21.67 -18.37
C GLU A 518 19.11 21.93 -17.14
N TRP A 519 18.74 22.92 -16.31
CA TRP A 519 19.42 23.19 -15.05
C TRP A 519 19.44 21.95 -14.16
N ALA A 520 18.31 21.27 -14.03
CA ALA A 520 18.20 20.07 -13.23
C ALA A 520 19.11 18.97 -13.78
N ASP A 521 19.15 18.73 -15.10
CA ASP A 521 20.01 17.72 -15.72
C ASP A 521 21.52 17.98 -15.51
N GLN A 522 21.93 19.25 -15.40
CA GLN A 522 23.32 19.64 -15.14
C GLN A 522 23.79 19.35 -13.70
N GLN A 523 22.87 19.13 -12.75
CA GLN A 523 23.25 18.93 -11.34
C GLN A 523 23.82 17.53 -11.09
N ASN A 524 24.95 17.44 -10.38
CA ASN A 524 25.50 16.18 -9.90
C ASN A 524 24.88 15.81 -8.54
N VAL A 525 23.78 15.04 -8.60
CA VAL A 525 23.02 14.59 -7.43
C VAL A 525 23.89 13.85 -6.41
N ASN A 526 24.78 12.97 -6.87
CA ASN A 526 25.64 12.20 -5.98
C ASN A 526 26.58 13.11 -5.21
N GLN A 527 27.21 14.08 -5.89
CA GLN A 527 28.07 15.06 -5.23
C GLN A 527 27.31 15.86 -4.18
N ILE A 528 26.11 16.36 -4.50
CA ILE A 528 25.27 17.12 -3.57
C ILE A 528 24.92 16.28 -2.32
N ILE A 529 24.60 15.00 -2.50
CA ILE A 529 24.35 14.07 -1.37
C ILE A 529 25.61 13.94 -0.50
N TYR A 530 26.79 13.75 -1.10
CA TYR A 530 28.05 13.66 -0.35
C TYR A 530 28.42 14.96 0.36
N ASP A 531 28.11 16.11 -0.22
CA ASP A 531 28.29 17.40 0.45
C ASP A 531 27.44 17.46 1.72
N TYR A 532 26.17 17.00 1.67
CA TYR A 532 25.31 16.88 2.86
C TYR A 532 25.83 15.89 3.91
N VAL A 533 26.51 14.81 3.52
CA VAL A 533 27.14 13.88 4.48
C VAL A 533 28.20 14.58 5.35
N ALA A 534 28.85 15.63 4.82
CA ALA A 534 29.88 16.38 5.53
C ALA A 534 29.32 17.45 6.50
N PHE A 535 28.03 17.79 6.42
CA PHE A 535 27.44 18.80 7.30
C PHE A 535 27.48 18.39 8.78
N PRO A 536 27.65 19.37 9.70
CA PRO A 536 27.68 19.09 11.13
C PRO A 536 26.27 19.01 11.73
N PRO A 537 26.09 18.20 12.79
CA PRO A 537 24.78 17.93 13.40
C PRO A 537 24.16 19.12 14.16
N ASP A 538 24.93 20.17 14.42
CA ASP A 538 24.53 21.42 15.11
C ASP A 538 24.09 22.53 14.14
N SER A 539 23.85 22.20 12.87
CA SER A 539 23.30 23.11 11.87
C SER A 539 21.81 23.36 12.07
N GLU A 540 21.24 24.28 11.28
CA GLU A 540 19.79 24.49 11.20
C GLU A 540 19.06 23.18 10.83
N LEU A 541 17.82 23.02 11.33
CA LEU A 541 17.01 21.80 11.18
C LEU A 541 16.95 21.31 9.73
N ASP A 542 16.81 22.23 8.78
CA ASP A 542 16.75 21.96 7.35
C ASP A 542 18.03 21.31 6.79
N LEU A 543 19.19 21.75 7.25
CA LEU A 543 20.49 21.20 6.84
C LEU A 543 20.74 19.87 7.55
N VAL A 544 20.38 19.77 8.83
CA VAL A 544 20.45 18.54 9.62
C VAL A 544 19.56 17.45 9.01
N ALA A 545 18.35 17.79 8.55
CA ALA A 545 17.47 16.85 7.88
C ALA A 545 18.14 16.27 6.63
N ARG A 546 18.67 17.14 5.75
CA ARG A 546 19.38 16.72 4.53
C ARG A 546 20.62 15.88 4.84
N HIS A 547 21.37 16.24 5.88
CA HIS A 547 22.50 15.47 6.39
C HIS A 547 22.10 14.05 6.80
N LEU A 548 21.07 13.90 7.63
CA LEU A 548 20.62 12.60 8.14
C LEU A 548 20.09 11.71 7.01
N ILE A 549 19.37 12.28 6.05
CA ILE A 549 18.91 11.56 4.85
C ILE A 549 20.10 11.11 4.01
N ALA A 550 21.06 11.99 3.78
CA ALA A 550 22.25 11.66 3.01
C ALA A 550 23.00 10.48 3.62
N LEU A 551 23.18 10.44 4.95
CA LEU A 551 23.76 9.30 5.66
C LEU A 551 22.99 7.99 5.46
N VAL A 552 21.65 8.06 5.43
CA VAL A 552 20.80 6.89 5.14
C VAL A 552 21.01 6.41 3.72
N LEU A 553 20.98 7.31 2.74
CA LEU A 553 21.14 6.96 1.32
C LEU A 553 22.50 6.33 1.01
N ILE A 554 23.59 6.87 1.58
CA ILE A 554 24.93 6.28 1.43
C ILE A 554 25.16 5.04 2.32
N GLY A 555 24.20 4.71 3.20
CA GLY A 555 24.28 3.56 4.10
C GLY A 555 25.38 3.68 5.17
N ASP A 556 25.67 4.88 5.67
CA ASP A 556 26.68 5.14 6.71
C ASP A 556 26.16 4.78 8.11
N VAL A 557 26.03 3.47 8.32
CA VAL A 557 25.58 2.87 9.58
C VAL A 557 26.52 3.19 10.74
N GLU A 558 27.83 3.37 10.47
CA GLU A 558 28.80 3.61 11.54
C GLU A 558 28.70 5.04 12.09
N LYS A 559 28.53 6.04 11.22
CA LYS A 559 28.29 7.43 11.66
C LYS A 559 26.96 7.56 12.42
N LEU A 560 25.89 6.93 11.94
CA LEU A 560 24.60 6.90 12.65
C LEU A 560 24.68 6.18 14.01
N LYS A 561 25.48 5.09 14.13
CA LYS A 561 25.74 4.43 15.42
C LYS A 561 26.48 5.35 16.38
N SER A 562 27.46 6.12 15.88
CA SER A 562 28.17 7.12 16.67
C SER A 562 27.21 8.17 17.23
N TYR A 563 26.27 8.68 16.41
CA TYR A 563 25.25 9.62 16.87
C TYR A 563 24.38 9.01 17.97
N LYS A 564 23.88 7.78 17.76
CA LYS A 564 23.10 7.05 18.77
C LYS A 564 23.83 6.96 20.11
N GLU A 565 25.12 6.64 20.09
CA GLU A 565 25.92 6.50 21.31
C GLU A 565 26.11 7.83 22.04
N ASN A 566 26.28 8.93 21.29
CA ASN A 566 26.35 10.27 21.86
C ASN A 566 25.04 10.68 22.56
N PHE A 567 23.88 10.40 21.95
CA PHE A 567 22.58 10.55 22.62
C PHE A 567 22.49 9.72 23.91
N ARG A 568 23.02 8.49 23.94
CA ARG A 568 23.02 7.65 25.15
C ARG A 568 23.90 8.23 26.27
N LYS A 569 24.97 8.93 25.91
CA LYS A 569 25.86 9.63 26.85
C LYS A 569 25.32 10.98 27.33
N GLY A 570 24.13 11.39 26.88
CA GLY A 570 23.55 12.70 27.21
C GLY A 570 24.22 13.86 26.48
N ASN A 571 24.96 13.60 25.39
CA ASN A 571 25.57 14.63 24.54
C ASN A 571 24.98 14.51 23.13
N PRO A 572 23.89 15.23 22.80
CA PRO A 572 23.27 15.14 21.48
C PRO A 572 24.08 15.85 20.37
N LEU A 573 25.35 16.22 20.59
CA LEU A 573 26.20 16.85 19.56
C LEU A 573 25.63 18.15 18.98
N GLY A 574 24.79 18.87 19.74
CA GLY A 574 24.15 20.09 19.28
C GLY A 574 22.98 19.87 18.31
N PHE A 575 22.51 18.63 18.12
CA PHE A 575 21.26 18.39 17.40
C PHE A 575 20.12 19.22 17.97
N VAL A 576 19.34 19.84 17.08
CA VAL A 576 18.09 20.52 17.41
C VAL A 576 17.10 19.57 18.10
N GLU A 577 16.23 20.10 18.96
CA GLU A 577 15.36 19.32 19.87
C GLU A 577 14.45 18.32 19.13
N GLU A 578 14.11 18.60 17.87
CA GLU A 578 13.28 17.76 17.00
C GLU A 578 13.95 16.43 16.59
N ILE A 579 15.27 16.32 16.74
CA ILE A 579 16.04 15.11 16.48
C ILE A 579 16.22 14.32 17.78
N SER A 580 15.40 13.28 17.94
CA SER A 580 15.43 12.42 19.11
C SER A 580 16.26 11.15 18.90
N LYS A 581 16.66 10.51 20.00
CA LYS A 581 17.28 9.17 19.97
C LYS A 581 16.44 8.15 19.18
N TYR A 582 15.11 8.20 19.33
CA TYR A 582 14.19 7.33 18.58
C TYR A 582 14.29 7.56 17.07
N ARG A 583 14.43 8.82 16.64
CA ARG A 583 14.63 9.15 15.22
C ARG A 583 15.96 8.58 14.70
N ILE A 584 17.04 8.64 15.48
CA ILE A 584 18.32 8.00 15.13
C ILE A 584 18.21 6.47 15.03
N ASP A 585 17.41 5.84 15.88
CA ASP A 585 17.15 4.40 15.80
C ASP A 585 16.42 4.02 14.51
N ASN A 586 15.44 4.81 14.08
CA ASN A 586 14.77 4.62 12.80
C ASN A 586 15.72 4.81 11.61
N LEU A 587 16.55 5.87 11.64
CA LEU A 587 17.58 6.14 10.63
C LEU A 587 18.54 4.96 10.46
N LEU A 588 18.94 4.30 11.55
CA LEU A 588 19.80 3.12 11.49
C LEU A 588 19.13 1.93 10.79
N THR A 589 17.85 1.71 11.04
CA THR A 589 17.07 0.66 10.36
C THR A 589 16.99 0.95 8.85
N LEU A 590 16.67 2.20 8.49
CA LEU A 590 16.61 2.65 7.10
C LEU A 590 17.95 2.51 6.40
N ALA A 591 19.05 3.00 6.99
CA ALA A 591 20.39 2.96 6.41
C ALA A 591 20.87 1.52 6.12
N ARG A 592 20.51 0.55 6.96
CA ARG A 592 20.80 -0.88 6.72
C ARG A 592 20.06 -1.40 5.50
N GLY A 593 18.82 -0.97 5.28
CA GLY A 593 18.03 -1.28 4.10
C GLY A 593 18.65 -0.73 2.82
N TYR A 594 19.16 0.50 2.85
CA TYR A 594 19.81 1.17 1.71
C TYR A 594 21.22 0.66 1.40
N ARG A 595 22.02 0.30 2.43
CA ARG A 595 23.38 -0.26 2.26
C ARG A 595 23.43 -1.54 1.40
N ALA A 596 22.30 -2.22 1.24
CA ALA A 596 22.17 -3.40 0.39
C ALA A 596 21.82 -3.08 -1.08
N GLY A 597 21.58 -1.82 -1.43
CA GLY A 597 21.13 -1.37 -2.76
C GLY A 597 21.98 -0.27 -3.40
N PHE A 598 22.66 0.61 -2.65
CA PHE A 598 23.51 1.64 -3.24
C PHE A 598 24.88 1.08 -3.66
N PRO A 599 25.32 1.19 -4.92
CA PRO A 599 26.65 0.75 -5.32
C PRO A 599 27.71 1.64 -4.64
N LYS A 600 28.59 1.01 -3.85
CA LYS A 600 29.76 1.66 -3.22
C LYS A 600 30.73 2.33 -4.22
N ASN A 601 30.58 2.05 -5.52
CA ASN A 601 31.52 2.39 -6.58
C ASN A 601 30.82 3.05 -7.78
N ALA A 602 29.84 3.94 -7.58
CA ALA A 602 29.54 4.89 -8.65
C ALA A 602 30.87 5.61 -8.99
N PRO A 603 31.31 5.61 -10.25
CA PRO A 603 32.68 5.94 -10.60
C PRO A 603 33.02 7.33 -10.06
N ILE A 604 34.11 7.35 -9.30
CA ILE A 604 34.97 8.51 -9.14
C ILE A 604 35.27 8.96 -10.57
N LEU A 605 34.57 9.97 -11.07
CA LEU A 605 35.17 10.80 -12.10
C LEU A 605 36.35 11.43 -11.39
N SER A 606 37.53 10.91 -11.75
CA SER A 606 38.81 11.44 -11.35
C SER A 606 38.77 12.94 -11.58
N LEU A 607 38.99 13.69 -10.50
CA LEU A 607 39.69 14.95 -10.60
C LEU A 607 40.99 14.66 -11.34
N ASP A 608 41.05 15.04 -12.61
CA ASP A 608 42.25 15.54 -13.30
C ASP A 608 41.88 16.06 -14.70
N SER A 609 42.30 17.32 -14.95
CA SER A 609 42.20 18.21 -16.14
C SER A 609 40.87 18.86 -16.47
#